data_AF-A0A410RSK9-F1
#
_entry.id   AF-A0A410RSK9-F1
#
_cell.length_a   1.000
_cell.length_b   1.000
_cell.length_c   1.000
_cell.angle_alpha   90.00
_cell.angle_beta   90.00
_cell.angle_gamma   90.00
#
_symmetry.space_group_name_H-M   'P 1'
#
loop_
_entity.id
_entity.type
_entity.pdbx_description
1 polymer ?
#
loop_
_entity_poly.entity_id
_entity_poly.type
_entity_poly.pdbx_seq_one_letter_code
_entity_poly.pdbx_strand_id
1 'polypeptide(L)'
;MTIKLLIADVDGTMVTRDKILTPRTCEAVARLRASGVQFTLTSGRPPRGMAGLVAPLKLTAPLAAFNGGVYVKPDLTTVLAQRTLPPAIARQAVDFMLQAGLDVWVYQGAEWFLRAPEAFRVARERSNVGFDPVVIADLHGVLDAVIKLVGVSEDTARVARCEAELALRLGTDASAARSTPYYVDVTHPEANKGMVVREAARLLGLPLEQIAAIGDMANDLPMLSIAGMGIAMGNASPEVQRPARHVTRTNDEEGFAHAVDTFILGQPPLARTKLGLPPRARACLFGLDGVLTQTASLHARAWKQLCDYYLRQRARSSRQPFIPFDLVRDYSRYFDGKPPLEGLHAFLDARGIELLESTVHALNDRKGELLVELLRQERVETYEGTVRYVQAARAAGLRTAAVSASRHGAELLQSAGIPDLFDARLDATQPPELYLAAARALGADAEEAVLFEDTPDGVAAARAAHFAYVIGVDRVGRPAELRRHSADLVVADPAVLLGQDEAT
;
A
#
# COMPACT_ATOMS: atom_id res chain seq x y z
N MET A 1 -0.20 9.19 -12.51
CA MET A 1 -0.04 8.13 -13.53
C MET A 1 -1.26 7.25 -13.48
N THR A 2 -1.80 6.83 -14.63
CA THR A 2 -3.06 6.06 -14.70
C THR A 2 -2.75 4.63 -15.12
N ILE A 3 -3.12 3.65 -14.29
CA ILE A 3 -2.99 2.23 -14.60
C ILE A 3 -3.90 1.86 -15.77
N LYS A 4 -3.42 1.02 -16.69
CA LYS A 4 -4.14 0.53 -17.88
C LYS A 4 -4.28 -0.99 -17.91
N LEU A 5 -3.50 -1.72 -17.10
CA LEU A 5 -3.59 -3.16 -16.97
C LEU A 5 -3.38 -3.57 -15.50
N LEU A 6 -4.22 -4.48 -15.00
CA LEU A 6 -3.96 -5.25 -13.79
C LEU A 6 -3.69 -6.72 -14.15
N ILE A 7 -2.57 -7.24 -13.64
CA ILE A 7 -2.20 -8.66 -13.70
C ILE A 7 -2.35 -9.22 -12.29
N ALA A 8 -3.10 -10.30 -12.12
CA ALA A 8 -3.31 -10.92 -10.81
C ALA A 8 -2.84 -12.37 -10.79
N ASP A 9 -2.21 -12.77 -9.68
CA ASP A 9 -2.16 -14.17 -9.30
C ASP A 9 -3.57 -14.70 -8.97
N VAL A 10 -3.74 -16.01 -9.03
CA VAL A 10 -4.99 -16.70 -8.69
C VAL A 10 -5.02 -17.14 -7.23
N ASP A 11 -4.06 -17.98 -6.81
CA ASP A 11 -4.16 -18.83 -5.63
C ASP A 11 -3.60 -18.15 -4.38
N GLY A 12 -4.46 -17.72 -3.47
CA GLY A 12 -4.03 -16.88 -2.33
C GLY A 12 -4.17 -15.39 -2.61
N THR A 13 -4.63 -15.04 -3.81
CA THR A 13 -4.85 -13.67 -4.26
C THR A 13 -6.31 -13.41 -4.67
N MET A 14 -6.80 -14.05 -5.73
CA MET A 14 -8.17 -13.81 -6.24
C MET A 14 -9.23 -14.73 -5.67
N VAL A 15 -8.86 -15.96 -5.32
CA VAL A 15 -9.78 -16.93 -4.73
C VAL A 15 -9.56 -17.02 -3.23
N THR A 16 -10.63 -17.30 -2.49
CA THR A 16 -10.55 -17.59 -1.06
C THR A 16 -9.68 -18.82 -0.80
N ARG A 17 -9.40 -19.09 0.47
CA ARG A 17 -8.67 -20.31 0.87
C ARG A 17 -9.33 -21.59 0.35
N ASP A 18 -10.66 -21.60 0.25
CA ASP A 18 -11.48 -22.70 -0.29
C ASP A 18 -11.57 -22.71 -1.82
N LYS A 19 -10.73 -21.92 -2.51
CA LYS A 19 -10.67 -21.79 -3.97
C LYS A 19 -11.97 -21.26 -4.59
N ILE A 20 -12.73 -20.48 -3.82
CA ILE A 20 -13.97 -19.86 -4.28
C ILE A 20 -13.66 -18.50 -4.90
N LEU A 21 -14.14 -18.29 -6.12
CA LEU A 21 -14.17 -16.96 -6.75
C LEU A 21 -15.42 -16.22 -6.27
N THR A 22 -15.25 -15.14 -5.50
CA THR A 22 -16.37 -14.44 -4.88
C THR A 22 -17.11 -13.52 -5.86
N PRO A 23 -18.41 -13.23 -5.65
CA PRO A 23 -19.14 -12.24 -6.44
C PRO A 23 -18.45 -10.88 -6.45
N ARG A 24 -17.91 -10.44 -5.30
CA ARG A 24 -17.24 -9.16 -5.15
C ARG A 24 -15.94 -9.07 -5.95
N THR A 25 -15.20 -10.17 -6.07
CA THR A 25 -14.05 -10.27 -6.97
C THR A 25 -14.46 -10.10 -8.44
N CYS A 26 -15.54 -10.77 -8.87
CA CYS A 26 -16.09 -10.61 -10.23
C CYS A 26 -16.54 -9.17 -10.51
N GLU A 27 -17.22 -8.54 -9.55
CA GLU A 27 -17.64 -7.13 -9.64
C GLU A 27 -16.45 -6.18 -9.72
N ALA A 28 -15.37 -6.42 -8.96
CA ALA A 28 -14.15 -5.62 -9.03
C ALA A 28 -13.52 -5.67 -10.44
N VAL A 29 -13.45 -6.86 -11.05
CA VAL A 29 -13.00 -6.99 -12.45
C VAL A 29 -13.93 -6.28 -13.43
N ALA A 30 -15.25 -6.32 -13.19
CA ALA A 30 -16.20 -5.56 -14.00
C ALA A 30 -15.97 -4.04 -13.90
N ARG A 31 -15.65 -3.52 -12.69
CA ARG A 31 -15.32 -2.10 -12.47
C ARG A 31 -14.03 -1.69 -13.14
N LEU A 32 -12.98 -2.52 -13.11
CA LEU A 32 -11.75 -2.29 -13.88
C LEU A 32 -12.06 -2.07 -15.35
N ARG A 33 -12.82 -3.01 -15.95
CA ARG A 33 -13.20 -2.94 -17.36
C ARG A 33 -14.03 -1.69 -17.66
N ALA A 34 -15.01 -1.36 -16.83
CA ALA A 34 -15.84 -0.17 -16.99
C ALA A 34 -15.01 1.13 -16.94
N SER A 35 -13.88 1.12 -16.21
CA SER A 35 -12.94 2.23 -16.10
C SER A 35 -11.85 2.23 -17.19
N GLY A 36 -11.95 1.34 -18.18
CA GLY A 36 -10.97 1.21 -19.26
C GLY A 36 -9.64 0.59 -18.83
N VAL A 37 -9.59 -0.08 -17.68
CA VAL A 37 -8.43 -0.85 -17.22
C VAL A 37 -8.61 -2.30 -17.65
N GLN A 38 -7.65 -2.81 -18.43
CA GLN A 38 -7.63 -4.22 -18.81
C GLN A 38 -7.26 -5.10 -17.62
N PHE A 39 -7.68 -6.36 -17.67
CA PHE A 39 -7.45 -7.31 -16.59
C PHE A 39 -7.03 -8.66 -17.15
N THR A 40 -5.99 -9.25 -16.57
CA THR A 40 -5.52 -10.60 -16.92
C THR A 40 -4.96 -11.36 -15.71
N LEU A 41 -4.77 -12.66 -15.89
CA LEU A 41 -4.30 -13.60 -14.87
C LEU A 41 -2.91 -14.13 -15.20
N THR A 42 -2.17 -14.43 -14.14
CA THR A 42 -0.99 -15.29 -14.18
C THR A 42 -1.11 -16.38 -13.12
N SER A 43 -0.72 -17.61 -13.44
CA SER A 43 -0.80 -18.72 -12.48
C SER A 43 0.24 -19.79 -12.79
N GLY A 44 0.63 -20.55 -11.76
CA GLY A 44 1.44 -21.77 -11.92
C GLY A 44 0.66 -22.93 -12.56
N ARG A 45 -0.67 -22.83 -12.64
CA ARG A 45 -1.56 -23.83 -13.22
C ARG A 45 -1.37 -23.97 -14.75
N PRO A 46 -1.69 -25.14 -15.34
CA PRO A 46 -1.86 -25.27 -16.78
C PRO A 46 -3.05 -24.43 -17.28
N PRO A 47 -3.12 -24.09 -18.59
CA PRO A 47 -4.23 -23.33 -19.17
C PRO A 47 -5.61 -23.89 -18.79
N ARG A 48 -5.80 -25.21 -18.91
CA ARG A 48 -7.07 -25.90 -18.56
C ARG A 48 -7.46 -25.71 -17.09
N GLY A 49 -6.49 -25.61 -16.18
CA GLY A 49 -6.71 -25.39 -14.76
C GLY A 49 -7.23 -23.99 -14.39
N MET A 50 -7.32 -23.08 -15.38
CA MET A 50 -7.90 -21.74 -15.23
C MET A 50 -9.29 -21.60 -15.89
N ALA A 51 -9.85 -22.68 -16.46
CA ALA A 51 -11.12 -22.64 -17.18
C ALA A 51 -12.28 -22.07 -16.35
N GLY A 52 -12.34 -22.41 -15.06
CA GLY A 52 -13.37 -21.91 -14.14
C GLY A 52 -13.32 -20.41 -13.89
N LEU A 53 -12.27 -19.69 -14.30
CA LEU A 53 -12.10 -18.26 -14.05
C LEU A 53 -12.44 -17.39 -15.27
N VAL A 54 -12.31 -17.94 -16.48
CA VAL A 54 -12.45 -17.17 -17.72
C VAL A 54 -13.84 -16.56 -17.88
N ALA A 55 -14.87 -17.42 -17.85
CA ALA A 55 -16.25 -16.99 -18.09
C ALA A 55 -16.79 -16.07 -16.98
N PRO A 56 -16.63 -16.39 -15.67
CA PRO A 56 -17.10 -15.52 -14.60
C PRO A 56 -16.47 -14.12 -14.61
N LEU A 57 -15.16 -14.04 -14.90
CA LEU A 57 -14.42 -12.77 -14.95
C LEU A 57 -14.57 -12.06 -16.31
N LYS A 58 -15.15 -12.73 -17.31
CA LYS A 58 -15.31 -12.22 -18.68
C LYS A 58 -13.97 -11.72 -19.25
N LEU A 59 -12.94 -12.56 -19.14
CA LEU A 59 -11.58 -12.24 -19.57
C LEU A 59 -11.51 -12.07 -21.08
N THR A 60 -10.74 -11.06 -21.51
CA THR A 60 -10.53 -10.73 -22.93
C THR A 60 -9.05 -10.61 -23.28
N ALA A 61 -8.21 -10.25 -22.30
CA ALA A 61 -6.77 -10.20 -22.45
C ALA A 61 -6.13 -11.61 -22.37
N PRO A 62 -4.95 -11.81 -22.99
CA PRO A 62 -4.21 -13.06 -22.90
C PRO A 62 -3.76 -13.38 -21.46
N LEU A 63 -3.84 -14.65 -21.07
CA LEU A 63 -3.48 -15.16 -19.75
C LEU A 63 -2.12 -15.86 -19.78
N ALA A 64 -1.42 -15.87 -18.65
CA ALA A 64 -0.18 -16.61 -18.48
C ALA A 64 -0.38 -17.86 -17.61
N ALA A 65 -0.05 -19.02 -18.16
CA ALA A 65 -0.02 -20.31 -17.47
C ALA A 65 1.42 -20.70 -17.13
N PHE A 66 1.59 -21.65 -16.22
CA PHE A 66 2.90 -22.14 -15.76
C PHE A 66 3.87 -20.99 -15.40
N ASN A 67 3.37 -20.00 -14.65
CA ASN A 67 4.09 -18.78 -14.25
C ASN A 67 4.69 -17.99 -15.42
N GLY A 68 4.13 -18.07 -16.63
CA GLY A 68 4.66 -17.40 -17.83
C GLY A 68 5.43 -18.32 -18.78
N GLY A 69 5.33 -19.64 -18.58
CA GLY A 69 5.77 -20.64 -19.56
C GLY A 69 4.90 -20.68 -20.82
N VAL A 70 3.61 -20.36 -20.71
CA VAL A 70 2.70 -20.28 -21.87
C VAL A 70 1.78 -19.08 -21.74
N TYR A 71 1.54 -18.39 -22.85
CA TYR A 71 0.60 -17.30 -22.99
C TYR A 71 -0.51 -17.73 -23.94
N VAL A 72 -1.75 -17.72 -23.47
CA VAL A 72 -2.93 -18.18 -24.23
C VAL A 72 -3.98 -17.11 -24.32
N LYS A 73 -4.83 -17.15 -25.35
CA LYS A 73 -6.08 -16.39 -25.36
C LYS A 73 -7.06 -16.93 -24.31
N PRO A 74 -8.13 -16.19 -23.98
CA PRO A 74 -9.20 -16.66 -23.10
C PRO A 74 -9.88 -17.97 -23.50
N ASP A 75 -9.75 -18.42 -24.75
CA ASP A 75 -10.19 -19.76 -25.18
C ASP A 75 -9.32 -20.92 -24.63
N LEU A 76 -8.22 -20.60 -23.93
CA LEU A 76 -7.26 -21.50 -23.30
C LEU A 76 -6.55 -22.49 -24.25
N THR A 77 -6.77 -22.34 -25.55
CA THR A 77 -6.31 -23.27 -26.58
C THR A 77 -5.45 -22.57 -27.63
N THR A 78 -5.73 -21.30 -27.93
CA THR A 78 -4.91 -20.50 -28.82
C THR A 78 -3.66 -20.01 -28.08
N VAL A 79 -2.52 -20.68 -28.32
CA VAL A 79 -1.20 -20.27 -27.82
C VAL A 79 -0.68 -19.06 -28.61
N LEU A 80 -0.32 -18.00 -27.89
CA LEU A 80 0.30 -16.80 -28.45
C LEU A 80 1.83 -16.86 -28.36
N ALA A 81 2.34 -17.40 -27.26
CA ALA A 81 3.76 -17.60 -27.01
C ALA A 81 3.95 -18.73 -26.01
N GLN A 82 5.05 -19.46 -26.12
CA GLN A 82 5.44 -20.48 -25.16
C GLN A 82 6.96 -20.51 -25.00
N ARG A 83 7.40 -20.89 -23.81
CA ARG A 83 8.81 -21.05 -23.44
C ARG A 83 9.00 -22.51 -23.05
N THR A 84 9.73 -23.23 -23.88
CA THR A 84 9.99 -24.65 -23.68
C THR A 84 11.44 -24.87 -23.26
N LEU A 85 11.67 -25.90 -22.46
CA LEU A 85 13.00 -26.40 -22.18
C LEU A 85 13.63 -26.95 -23.47
N PRO A 86 14.93 -26.74 -23.72
CA PRO A 86 15.65 -27.46 -24.75
C PRO A 86 15.53 -28.98 -24.51
N PRO A 87 15.30 -29.81 -25.55
CA PRO A 87 15.06 -31.25 -25.36
C PRO A 87 16.19 -31.98 -24.63
N ALA A 88 17.44 -31.57 -24.84
CA ALA A 88 18.61 -32.12 -24.13
C ALA A 88 18.57 -31.81 -22.63
N ILE A 89 18.17 -30.59 -22.27
CA ILE A 89 18.03 -30.14 -20.87
C ILE A 89 16.86 -30.84 -20.20
N ALA A 90 15.73 -30.97 -20.90
CA ALA A 90 14.58 -31.71 -20.39
C ALA A 90 14.93 -33.17 -20.10
N ARG A 91 15.64 -33.84 -21.03
CA ARG A 91 16.13 -35.22 -20.84
C ARG A 91 17.04 -35.33 -19.63
N GLN A 92 18.04 -34.46 -19.53
CA GLN A 92 18.97 -34.44 -18.39
C GLN A 92 18.23 -34.27 -17.05
N ALA A 93 17.25 -33.37 -16.99
CA ALA A 93 16.46 -33.14 -15.79
C ALA A 93 15.58 -34.35 -15.42
N VAL A 94 14.90 -34.96 -16.40
CA VAL A 94 14.10 -36.18 -16.20
C VAL A 94 14.97 -37.31 -15.68
N ASP A 95 16.08 -37.60 -16.36
CA ASP A 95 17.01 -38.66 -15.96
C ASP A 95 17.51 -38.46 -14.53
N PHE A 96 17.90 -37.23 -14.20
CA PHE A 96 18.40 -36.90 -12.87
C PHE A 96 17.33 -37.06 -11.78
N MET A 97 16.11 -36.56 -11.99
CA MET A 97 15.02 -36.71 -11.01
C MET A 97 14.65 -38.18 -10.80
N LEU A 98 14.60 -38.97 -11.88
CA LEU A 98 14.32 -40.40 -11.80
C LEU A 98 15.44 -41.16 -11.06
N GLN A 99 16.71 -40.85 -11.35
CA GLN A 99 17.87 -41.43 -10.63
C GLN A 99 17.90 -41.03 -9.15
N ALA A 100 17.46 -39.81 -8.83
CA ALA A 100 17.30 -39.34 -7.46
C ALA A 100 16.11 -39.99 -6.73
N GLY A 101 15.31 -40.80 -7.42
CA GLY A 101 14.17 -41.51 -6.85
C GLY A 101 12.93 -40.62 -6.64
N LEU A 102 12.72 -39.64 -7.50
CA LEU A 102 11.49 -38.85 -7.61
C LEU A 102 10.62 -39.44 -8.75
N ASP A 103 9.30 -39.34 -8.58
CA ASP A 103 8.40 -39.43 -9.72
C ASP A 103 8.48 -38.15 -10.55
N VAL A 104 8.24 -38.26 -11.86
CA VAL A 104 8.33 -37.12 -12.77
C VAL A 104 7.05 -36.95 -13.54
N TRP A 105 6.56 -35.73 -13.58
CA TRP A 105 5.45 -35.27 -14.39
C TRP A 105 5.98 -34.35 -15.50
N VAL A 106 5.47 -34.53 -16.71
CA VAL A 106 5.83 -33.70 -17.88
C VAL A 106 4.60 -32.94 -18.35
N TYR A 107 4.71 -31.63 -18.43
CA TYR A 107 3.70 -30.77 -19.04
C TYR A 107 4.19 -30.29 -20.40
N GLN A 108 3.47 -30.69 -21.45
CA GLN A 108 3.74 -30.36 -22.85
C GLN A 108 2.45 -29.94 -23.52
N GLY A 109 2.42 -28.73 -24.10
CA GLY A 109 1.18 -28.15 -24.63
C GLY A 109 0.07 -28.09 -23.58
N ALA A 110 -1.04 -28.77 -23.85
CA ALA A 110 -2.19 -28.88 -22.94
C ALA A 110 -2.23 -30.21 -22.14
N GLU A 111 -1.23 -31.07 -22.34
CA GLU A 111 -1.20 -32.43 -21.81
C GLU A 111 -0.29 -32.55 -20.60
N TRP A 112 -0.61 -33.51 -19.74
CA TRP A 112 0.14 -33.89 -18.55
C TRP A 112 0.49 -35.37 -18.64
N PHE A 113 1.77 -35.71 -18.68
CA PHE A 113 2.26 -37.08 -18.79
C PHE A 113 2.92 -37.54 -17.50
N LEU A 114 2.74 -38.83 -17.19
CA LEU A 114 3.41 -39.49 -16.06
C LEU A 114 3.52 -41.01 -16.31
N ARG A 115 4.27 -41.71 -15.46
CA ARG A 115 4.42 -43.18 -15.54
C ARG A 115 3.50 -43.96 -14.61
N ALA A 116 3.24 -43.45 -13.41
CA ALA A 116 2.53 -44.15 -12.34
C ALA A 116 1.26 -43.40 -11.91
N PRO A 117 0.06 -43.76 -12.40
CA PRO A 117 -1.18 -43.00 -12.18
C PRO A 117 -1.68 -42.98 -10.73
N GLU A 118 -1.20 -43.90 -9.90
CA GLU A 118 -1.57 -44.00 -8.48
C GLU A 118 -0.45 -43.53 -7.54
N ALA A 119 0.60 -42.89 -8.10
CA ALA A 119 1.71 -42.38 -7.32
C ALA A 119 1.31 -41.20 -6.42
N PHE A 120 2.20 -40.88 -5.48
CA PHE A 120 2.00 -39.79 -4.53
C PHE A 120 1.57 -38.50 -5.24
N ARG A 121 0.54 -37.85 -4.68
CA ARG A 121 -0.05 -36.58 -5.14
C ARG A 121 -0.73 -36.59 -6.51
N VAL A 122 -0.72 -37.66 -7.30
CA VAL A 122 -1.38 -37.68 -8.62
C VAL A 122 -2.88 -37.39 -8.49
N ALA A 123 -3.59 -38.02 -7.55
CA ALA A 123 -5.02 -37.76 -7.31
C ALA A 123 -5.29 -36.31 -6.91
N ARG A 124 -4.38 -35.69 -6.13
CA ARG A 124 -4.50 -34.29 -5.75
C ARG A 124 -4.28 -33.37 -6.94
N GLU A 125 -3.30 -33.68 -7.79
CA GLU A 125 -3.03 -32.88 -8.98
C GLU A 125 -4.16 -32.99 -10.00
N ARG A 126 -4.75 -34.19 -10.23
CA ARG A 126 -5.99 -34.35 -11.02
C ARG A 126 -7.09 -33.41 -10.54
N SER A 127 -7.31 -33.33 -9.22
CA SER A 127 -8.28 -32.41 -8.63
C SER A 127 -7.89 -30.94 -8.80
N ASN A 128 -6.60 -30.59 -8.79
CA ASN A 128 -6.14 -29.21 -8.95
C ASN A 128 -6.26 -28.73 -10.41
N VAL A 129 -5.86 -29.57 -11.38
CA VAL A 129 -5.80 -29.22 -12.80
C VAL A 129 -7.12 -29.49 -13.53
N GLY A 130 -7.95 -30.40 -13.02
CA GLY A 130 -9.29 -30.69 -13.53
C GLY A 130 -9.32 -31.61 -14.76
N PHE A 131 -8.25 -32.36 -15.02
CA PHE A 131 -8.19 -33.36 -16.10
C PHE A 131 -7.22 -34.49 -15.74
N ASP A 132 -7.38 -35.62 -16.43
CA ASP A 132 -6.55 -36.81 -16.21
C ASP A 132 -5.21 -36.75 -16.96
N PRO A 133 -4.14 -37.34 -16.40
CA PRO A 133 -2.87 -37.47 -17.07
C PRO A 133 -2.90 -38.55 -18.16
N VAL A 134 -2.03 -38.41 -19.15
CA VAL A 134 -1.69 -39.47 -20.10
C VAL A 134 -0.59 -40.35 -19.48
N VAL A 135 -0.91 -41.62 -19.26
CA VAL A 135 0.02 -42.59 -18.68
C VAL A 135 0.90 -43.18 -19.79
N ILE A 136 2.22 -43.01 -19.68
CA ILE A 136 3.20 -43.52 -20.65
C ILE A 136 4.32 -44.26 -19.93
N ALA A 137 4.85 -45.31 -20.55
CA ALA A 137 5.94 -46.10 -19.97
C ALA A 137 7.28 -45.34 -19.98
N ASP A 138 7.54 -44.59 -21.05
CA ASP A 138 8.77 -43.83 -21.25
C ASP A 138 8.48 -42.35 -21.45
N LEU A 139 8.96 -41.53 -20.51
CA LEU A 139 8.80 -40.08 -20.57
C LEU A 139 9.65 -39.44 -21.68
N HIS A 140 10.69 -40.10 -22.17
CA HIS A 140 11.58 -39.55 -23.20
C HIS A 140 10.88 -39.29 -24.54
N GLY A 141 9.77 -39.98 -24.81
CA GLY A 141 8.97 -39.80 -26.02
C GLY A 141 8.19 -38.48 -26.09
N VAL A 142 8.17 -37.68 -25.01
CA VAL A 142 7.38 -36.44 -24.91
C VAL A 142 8.22 -35.22 -24.48
N LEU A 143 9.55 -35.26 -24.70
CA LEU A 143 10.47 -34.22 -24.22
C LEU A 143 10.82 -33.11 -25.24
N ASP A 144 10.23 -33.12 -26.43
CA ASP A 144 10.62 -32.21 -27.51
C ASP A 144 10.16 -30.75 -27.32
N ALA A 145 9.11 -30.53 -26.52
CA ALA A 145 8.51 -29.21 -26.31
C ALA A 145 7.99 -29.02 -24.87
N VAL A 146 8.78 -29.42 -23.88
CA VAL A 146 8.38 -29.39 -22.48
C VAL A 146 8.28 -27.96 -21.97
N ILE A 147 7.12 -27.60 -21.40
CA ILE A 147 6.92 -26.32 -20.74
C ILE A 147 7.41 -26.38 -19.30
N LYS A 148 7.06 -27.47 -18.60
CA LYS A 148 7.35 -27.68 -17.19
C LYS A 148 7.57 -29.16 -16.90
N LEU A 149 8.59 -29.46 -16.12
CA LEU A 149 8.73 -30.73 -15.44
C LEU A 149 8.45 -30.55 -13.95
N VAL A 150 7.87 -31.56 -13.32
CA VAL A 150 7.69 -31.60 -11.86
C VAL A 150 8.28 -32.89 -11.33
N GLY A 151 9.30 -32.78 -10.48
CA GLY A 151 9.79 -33.87 -9.65
C GLY A 151 9.00 -33.95 -8.36
N VAL A 152 8.50 -35.14 -8.02
CA VAL A 152 7.56 -35.36 -6.92
C VAL A 152 8.06 -36.47 -5.98
N SER A 153 8.00 -36.23 -4.67
CA SER A 153 8.25 -37.27 -3.66
C SER A 153 7.63 -36.91 -2.31
N GLU A 154 7.28 -37.93 -1.52
CA GLU A 154 6.92 -37.78 -0.09
C GLU A 154 8.12 -37.35 0.76
N ASP A 155 9.34 -37.71 0.33
CA ASP A 155 10.59 -37.39 1.02
C ASP A 155 11.00 -35.95 0.69
N THR A 156 10.53 -34.99 1.48
CA THR A 156 10.79 -33.56 1.25
C THR A 156 12.27 -33.19 1.31
N ALA A 157 13.07 -33.95 2.08
CA ALA A 157 14.51 -33.74 2.14
C ALA A 157 15.19 -34.17 0.84
N ARG A 158 14.72 -35.25 0.21
CA ARG A 158 15.17 -35.67 -1.12
C ARG A 158 14.78 -34.68 -2.21
N VAL A 159 13.57 -34.11 -2.15
CA VAL A 159 13.17 -33.05 -3.10
C VAL A 159 14.07 -31.82 -2.94
N ALA A 160 14.37 -31.39 -1.71
CA ALA A 160 15.27 -30.26 -1.46
C ALA A 160 16.71 -30.51 -1.96
N ARG A 161 17.24 -31.74 -1.78
CA ARG A 161 18.55 -32.11 -2.36
C ARG A 161 18.52 -32.10 -3.89
N CYS A 162 17.46 -32.66 -4.48
CA CYS A 162 17.27 -32.72 -5.93
C CYS A 162 17.18 -31.31 -6.54
N GLU A 163 16.47 -30.38 -5.90
CA GLU A 163 16.44 -28.96 -6.28
C GLU A 163 17.85 -28.37 -6.36
N ALA A 164 18.63 -28.47 -5.28
CA ALA A 164 19.95 -27.87 -5.20
C ALA A 164 20.90 -28.43 -6.27
N GLU A 165 20.87 -29.74 -6.50
CA GLU A 165 21.68 -30.38 -7.54
C GLU A 165 21.21 -30.05 -8.96
N LEU A 166 19.90 -30.01 -9.21
CA LEU A 166 19.36 -29.57 -10.50
C LEU A 166 19.76 -28.13 -10.80
N ALA A 167 19.63 -27.22 -9.84
CA ALA A 167 20.02 -25.82 -10.00
C ALA A 167 21.51 -25.69 -10.37
N LEU A 168 22.39 -26.47 -9.73
CA LEU A 168 23.82 -26.49 -10.06
C LEU A 168 24.10 -27.08 -11.45
N ARG A 169 23.42 -28.17 -11.81
CA ARG A 169 23.65 -28.90 -13.08
C ARG A 169 23.11 -28.18 -14.29
N LEU A 170 21.93 -27.57 -14.16
CA LEU A 170 21.24 -26.90 -15.27
C LEU A 170 21.69 -25.45 -15.42
N GLY A 171 22.29 -24.85 -14.39
CA GLY A 171 22.87 -23.52 -14.45
C GLY A 171 21.87 -22.48 -14.95
N THR A 172 22.24 -21.78 -16.02
CA THR A 172 21.39 -20.76 -16.67
C THR A 172 20.47 -21.31 -17.74
N ASP A 173 20.56 -22.60 -18.09
CA ASP A 173 19.79 -23.19 -19.18
C ASP A 173 18.35 -23.53 -18.76
N ALA A 174 18.12 -23.72 -17.45
CA ALA A 174 16.80 -23.92 -16.87
C ALA A 174 16.73 -23.41 -15.43
N SER A 175 15.52 -23.04 -14.99
CA SER A 175 15.23 -22.78 -13.59
C SER A 175 14.74 -24.05 -12.91
N ALA A 176 15.37 -24.42 -11.80
CA ALA A 176 14.92 -25.49 -10.92
C ALA A 176 14.61 -24.90 -9.54
N ALA A 177 13.36 -24.98 -9.10
CA ALA A 177 12.93 -24.42 -7.82
C ALA A 177 11.77 -25.21 -7.22
N ARG A 178 11.74 -25.35 -5.89
CA ARG A 178 10.61 -25.96 -5.20
C ARG A 178 9.40 -25.04 -5.20
N SER A 179 8.25 -25.55 -5.65
CA SER A 179 6.95 -24.87 -5.50
C SER A 179 6.23 -25.27 -4.20
N THR A 180 6.54 -26.44 -3.67
CA THR A 180 6.11 -26.93 -2.35
C THR A 180 7.22 -27.77 -1.73
N PRO A 181 7.14 -28.18 -0.46
CA PRO A 181 8.14 -29.08 0.12
C PRO A 181 8.30 -30.43 -0.60
N TYR A 182 7.31 -30.84 -1.39
CA TYR A 182 7.25 -32.13 -2.06
C TYR A 182 7.34 -32.05 -3.59
N TYR A 183 7.45 -30.84 -4.17
CA TYR A 183 7.61 -30.61 -5.61
C TYR A 183 8.85 -29.79 -5.92
N VAL A 184 9.64 -30.23 -6.90
CA VAL A 184 10.63 -29.39 -7.59
C VAL A 184 10.17 -29.17 -9.02
N ASP A 185 10.03 -27.91 -9.42
CA ASP A 185 9.63 -27.51 -10.75
C ASP A 185 10.87 -27.16 -11.58
N VAL A 186 11.00 -27.76 -12.76
CA VAL A 186 12.01 -27.37 -13.77
C VAL A 186 11.31 -26.72 -14.95
N THR A 187 11.70 -25.49 -15.26
CA THR A 187 11.08 -24.65 -16.30
C THR A 187 12.12 -23.85 -17.06
N HIS A 188 11.73 -23.27 -18.19
CA HIS A 188 12.59 -22.31 -18.89
C HIS A 188 12.97 -21.14 -17.96
N PRO A 189 14.20 -20.60 -17.98
CA PRO A 189 14.64 -19.57 -17.02
C PRO A 189 13.76 -18.32 -16.99
N GLU A 190 13.23 -17.97 -18.16
CA GLU A 190 12.32 -16.82 -18.32
C GLU A 190 10.82 -17.16 -18.09
N ALA A 191 10.47 -18.39 -17.69
CA ALA A 191 9.12 -18.78 -17.31
C ALA A 191 8.80 -18.37 -15.87
N ASN A 192 8.83 -17.06 -15.61
CA ASN A 192 8.50 -16.48 -14.31
C ASN A 192 7.51 -15.31 -14.45
N LYS A 193 6.79 -15.01 -13.35
CA LYS A 193 5.72 -14.00 -13.37
C LYS A 193 6.23 -12.59 -13.69
N GLY A 194 7.49 -12.29 -13.42
CA GLY A 194 8.12 -11.03 -13.82
C GLY A 194 8.15 -10.85 -15.33
N MET A 195 8.46 -11.92 -16.06
CA MET A 195 8.41 -11.93 -17.52
C MET A 195 6.99 -11.85 -18.07
N VAL A 196 5.98 -12.29 -17.30
CA VAL A 196 4.57 -12.10 -17.67
C VAL A 196 4.21 -10.63 -17.78
N VAL A 197 4.70 -9.79 -16.87
CA VAL A 197 4.49 -8.33 -16.93
C VAL A 197 5.10 -7.76 -18.20
N ARG A 198 6.33 -8.15 -18.54
CA ARG A 198 7.03 -7.68 -19.74
C ARG A 198 6.37 -8.14 -21.03
N GLU A 199 5.92 -9.39 -21.07
CA GLU A 199 5.26 -9.95 -22.24
C GLU A 199 3.86 -9.33 -22.42
N ALA A 200 3.12 -9.11 -21.34
CA ALA A 200 1.84 -8.40 -21.39
C ALA A 200 2.02 -6.95 -21.87
N ALA A 201 3.05 -6.25 -21.37
CA ALA A 201 3.43 -4.92 -21.83
C ALA A 201 3.68 -4.90 -23.36
N ARG A 202 4.46 -5.88 -23.86
CA ARG A 202 4.76 -6.03 -25.28
C ARG A 202 3.52 -6.32 -26.12
N LEU A 203 2.70 -7.28 -25.70
CA LEU A 203 1.49 -7.73 -26.42
C LEU A 203 0.42 -6.64 -26.50
N LEU A 204 0.31 -5.80 -25.47
CA LEU A 204 -0.72 -4.77 -25.36
C LEU A 204 -0.23 -3.36 -25.71
N GLY A 205 1.07 -3.20 -26.01
CA GLY A 205 1.68 -1.91 -26.32
C GLY A 205 1.64 -0.92 -25.15
N LEU A 206 1.78 -1.42 -23.92
CA LEU A 206 1.71 -0.61 -22.70
C LEU A 206 3.10 -0.42 -22.08
N PRO A 207 3.42 0.78 -21.57
CA PRO A 207 4.63 0.98 -20.76
C PRO A 207 4.46 0.30 -19.38
N LEU A 208 5.55 -0.19 -18.80
CA LEU A 208 5.52 -0.95 -17.53
C LEU A 208 4.92 -0.12 -16.38
N GLU A 209 5.10 1.19 -16.40
CA GLU A 209 4.58 2.15 -15.42
C GLU A 209 3.04 2.20 -15.38
N GLN A 210 2.38 1.73 -16.45
CA GLN A 210 0.92 1.64 -16.54
C GLN A 210 0.37 0.26 -16.16
N ILE A 211 1.22 -0.65 -15.69
CA ILE A 211 0.82 -2.00 -15.29
C ILE A 211 0.87 -2.12 -13.76
N ALA A 212 -0.20 -2.61 -13.18
CA ALA A 212 -0.26 -3.06 -11.80
C ALA A 212 -0.20 -4.58 -11.73
N ALA A 213 0.43 -5.11 -10.68
CA ALA A 213 0.48 -6.54 -10.39
C ALA A 213 0.04 -6.81 -8.94
N ILE A 214 -0.69 -7.91 -8.70
CA ILE A 214 -1.13 -8.31 -7.36
C ILE A 214 -0.89 -9.80 -7.11
N GLY A 215 -0.28 -10.14 -5.97
CA GLY A 215 0.13 -11.50 -5.60
C GLY A 215 0.42 -11.68 -4.12
N ASP A 216 0.70 -12.91 -3.67
CA ASP A 216 0.90 -13.24 -2.26
C ASP A 216 2.12 -14.14 -1.96
N MET A 217 2.66 -14.82 -2.95
CA MET A 217 3.71 -15.82 -2.78
C MET A 217 5.07 -15.33 -3.30
N ALA A 218 6.15 -16.01 -2.91
CA ALA A 218 7.52 -15.64 -3.33
C ALA A 218 7.70 -15.64 -4.86
N ASN A 219 6.97 -16.48 -5.59
CA ASN A 219 6.99 -16.48 -7.06
C ASN A 219 6.30 -15.26 -7.69
N ASP A 220 5.58 -14.44 -6.91
CA ASP A 220 5.00 -13.16 -7.33
C ASP A 220 5.98 -12.00 -7.23
N LEU A 221 7.00 -12.10 -6.37
CA LEU A 221 8.00 -11.04 -6.17
C LEU A 221 8.52 -10.43 -7.49
N PRO A 222 8.89 -11.23 -8.52
CA PRO A 222 9.34 -10.66 -9.78
C PRO A 222 8.29 -9.80 -10.50
N MET A 223 7.00 -10.19 -10.47
CA MET A 223 5.95 -9.38 -11.10
C MET A 223 5.62 -8.13 -10.30
N LEU A 224 5.63 -8.23 -8.96
CA LEU A 224 5.41 -7.09 -8.07
C LEU A 224 6.52 -6.04 -8.22
N SER A 225 7.76 -6.48 -8.44
CA SER A 225 8.91 -5.58 -8.63
C SER A 225 9.00 -4.96 -10.03
N ILE A 226 8.54 -5.64 -11.08
CA ILE A 226 8.66 -5.15 -12.47
C ILE A 226 7.50 -4.25 -12.86
N ALA A 227 6.30 -4.50 -12.32
CA ALA A 227 5.14 -3.66 -12.58
C ALA A 227 5.34 -2.24 -12.03
N GLY A 228 4.77 -1.24 -12.70
CA GLY A 228 4.73 0.14 -12.21
C GLY A 228 4.06 0.29 -10.84
N MET A 229 3.23 -0.68 -10.47
CA MET A 229 2.64 -0.80 -9.13
C MET A 229 2.46 -2.26 -8.71
N GLY A 230 3.35 -2.77 -7.86
CA GLY A 230 3.17 -4.05 -7.17
C GLY A 230 2.31 -3.92 -5.91
N ILE A 231 1.35 -4.81 -5.73
CA ILE A 231 0.46 -4.90 -4.57
C ILE A 231 0.61 -6.31 -3.96
N ALA A 232 0.99 -6.39 -2.69
CA ALA A 232 1.00 -7.67 -1.97
C ALA A 232 -0.33 -7.89 -1.24
N MET A 233 -0.78 -9.14 -1.17
CA MET A 233 -1.94 -9.52 -0.35
C MET A 233 -1.60 -9.50 1.15
N GLY A 234 -2.61 -9.32 2.00
CA GLY A 234 -2.42 -9.30 3.46
C GLY A 234 -2.02 -10.65 4.04
N ASN A 235 -2.34 -11.75 3.34
CA ASN A 235 -1.90 -13.11 3.68
C ASN A 235 -0.48 -13.46 3.18
N ALA A 236 0.16 -12.54 2.45
CA ALA A 236 1.52 -12.73 1.96
C ALA A 236 2.55 -12.70 3.10
N SER A 237 3.70 -13.36 2.91
CA SER A 237 4.79 -13.29 3.90
C SER A 237 5.40 -11.87 3.97
N PRO A 238 6.07 -11.50 5.07
CA PRO A 238 6.77 -10.21 5.16
C PRO A 238 7.79 -9.98 4.03
N GLU A 239 8.41 -11.05 3.53
CA GLU A 239 9.33 -11.01 2.39
C GLU A 239 8.64 -10.53 1.11
N VAL A 240 7.39 -10.93 0.88
CA VAL A 240 6.58 -10.53 -0.27
C VAL A 240 5.96 -9.14 -0.08
N GLN A 241 5.53 -8.81 1.15
CA GLN A 241 4.92 -7.53 1.46
C GLN A 241 5.91 -6.36 1.40
N ARG A 242 7.12 -6.53 1.94
CA ARG A 242 8.11 -5.46 2.10
C ARG A 242 8.50 -4.74 0.80
N PRO A 243 8.75 -5.43 -0.34
CA PRO A 243 9.08 -4.76 -1.60
C PRO A 243 7.86 -4.26 -2.38
N ALA A 244 6.63 -4.65 -2.01
CA ALA A 244 5.44 -4.19 -2.69
C ALA A 244 5.17 -2.71 -2.38
N ARG A 245 4.59 -2.00 -3.35
CA ARG A 245 4.23 -0.57 -3.18
C ARG A 245 3.07 -0.40 -2.20
N HIS A 246 2.15 -1.36 -2.21
CA HIS A 246 1.00 -1.39 -1.32
C HIS A 246 0.80 -2.81 -0.79
N VAL A 247 0.22 -2.91 0.40
CA VAL A 247 -0.29 -4.17 0.96
C VAL A 247 -1.81 -4.02 1.09
N THR A 248 -2.56 -4.98 0.56
CA THR A 248 -4.02 -5.03 0.68
C THR A 248 -4.44 -6.01 1.78
N ARG A 249 -5.74 -6.25 1.94
CA ARG A 249 -6.29 -7.23 2.91
C ARG A 249 -5.95 -8.66 2.49
N THR A 250 -6.27 -9.63 3.34
CA THR A 250 -6.15 -11.04 2.96
C THR A 250 -7.13 -11.41 1.84
N ASN A 251 -6.89 -12.51 1.13
CA ASN A 251 -7.82 -13.04 0.13
C ASN A 251 -9.19 -13.40 0.73
N ASP A 252 -9.23 -13.90 1.96
CA ASP A 252 -10.48 -14.21 2.69
C ASP A 252 -11.24 -12.92 3.10
N GLU A 253 -10.56 -11.78 3.16
CA GLU A 253 -11.13 -10.46 3.48
C GLU A 253 -11.32 -9.58 2.25
N GLU A 254 -11.50 -10.19 1.07
CA GLU A 254 -11.75 -9.49 -0.20
C GLU A 254 -10.61 -8.55 -0.60
N GLY A 255 -9.37 -8.92 -0.29
CA GLY A 255 -8.16 -8.13 -0.55
C GLY A 255 -7.97 -7.73 -2.01
N PHE A 256 -8.30 -8.61 -2.95
CA PHE A 256 -8.27 -8.27 -4.38
C PHE A 256 -9.22 -7.12 -4.72
N ALA A 257 -10.49 -7.23 -4.32
CA ALA A 257 -11.49 -6.20 -4.59
C ALA A 257 -11.13 -4.88 -3.90
N HIS A 258 -10.65 -4.94 -2.65
CA HIS A 258 -10.13 -3.77 -1.94
C HIS A 258 -8.97 -3.10 -2.70
N ALA A 259 -8.02 -3.89 -3.22
CA ALA A 259 -6.88 -3.34 -3.97
C ALA A 259 -7.31 -2.64 -5.26
N VAL A 260 -8.27 -3.23 -5.98
CA VAL A 260 -8.86 -2.63 -7.19
C VAL A 260 -9.45 -1.26 -6.89
N ASP A 261 -10.30 -1.18 -5.86
CA ASP A 261 -11.01 0.05 -5.52
C ASP A 261 -10.03 1.11 -4.99
N THR A 262 -9.20 0.74 -4.00
CA THR A 262 -8.33 1.67 -3.26
C THR A 262 -7.11 2.11 -4.07
N PHE A 263 -6.38 1.19 -4.71
CA PHE A 263 -5.06 1.49 -5.27
C PHE A 263 -5.08 1.69 -6.79
N ILE A 264 -5.96 0.99 -7.52
CA ILE A 264 -5.94 1.00 -8.98
C ILE A 264 -6.88 2.06 -9.54
N LEU A 265 -8.15 2.00 -9.15
CA LEU A 265 -9.15 2.96 -9.60
C LEU A 265 -9.02 4.29 -8.85
N GLY A 266 -8.36 4.31 -7.68
CA GLY A 266 -8.26 5.49 -6.82
C GLY A 266 -9.64 6.03 -6.42
N GLN A 267 -10.67 5.19 -6.56
CA GLN A 267 -12.03 5.49 -6.22
C GLN A 267 -12.26 4.84 -4.85
N PRO A 268 -12.30 5.61 -3.75
CA PRO A 268 -12.82 5.05 -2.51
C PRO A 268 -14.20 4.43 -2.78
N PRO A 269 -14.57 3.38 -2.05
CA PRO A 269 -15.73 2.53 -2.40
C PRO A 269 -16.96 3.42 -2.63
N LEU A 270 -17.43 3.39 -3.88
CA LEU A 270 -18.75 3.80 -4.39
C LEU A 270 -19.43 4.99 -3.66
N ALA A 271 -19.56 6.10 -4.39
CA ALA A 271 -20.21 7.36 -4.02
C ALA A 271 -19.45 8.22 -3.01
N ARG A 272 -18.56 9.10 -3.50
CA ARG A 272 -18.24 10.29 -2.70
C ARG A 272 -19.55 11.05 -2.47
N THR A 273 -19.83 11.39 -1.22
CA THR A 273 -20.91 12.34 -0.92
C THR A 273 -20.61 13.67 -1.62
N LYS A 274 -21.55 14.63 -1.63
CA LYS A 274 -21.26 15.99 -2.12
C LYS A 274 -20.03 16.65 -1.43
N LEU A 275 -19.61 16.10 -0.29
CA LEU A 275 -18.42 16.54 0.46
C LEU A 275 -17.12 15.89 0.00
N GLY A 276 -17.13 14.99 -0.98
CA GLY A 276 -15.93 14.28 -1.38
C GLY A 276 -15.48 13.16 -0.41
N LEU A 277 -16.31 12.82 0.58
CA LEU A 277 -16.02 11.84 1.64
C LEU A 277 -16.64 10.46 1.36
N PRO A 278 -16.13 9.38 1.99
CA PRO A 278 -16.76 8.06 1.95
C PRO A 278 -18.21 8.08 2.48
N PRO A 279 -19.16 7.28 1.94
CA PRO A 279 -20.56 7.26 2.42
C PRO A 279 -20.73 6.90 3.89
N ARG A 280 -19.77 6.16 4.44
CA ARG A 280 -19.77 5.71 5.84
C ARG A 280 -19.21 6.74 6.81
N ALA A 281 -18.72 7.89 6.32
CA ALA A 281 -18.24 8.95 7.19
C ALA A 281 -19.39 9.49 8.04
N ARG A 282 -19.19 9.54 9.36
CA ARG A 282 -20.15 10.08 10.34
C ARG A 282 -19.59 11.25 11.13
N ALA A 283 -18.27 11.41 11.14
CA ALA A 283 -17.57 12.45 11.86
C ALA A 283 -16.37 12.99 11.06
N CYS A 284 -16.05 14.27 11.27
CA CYS A 284 -14.86 14.93 10.74
C CYS A 284 -14.07 15.57 11.88
N LEU A 285 -12.79 15.22 11.98
CA LEU A 285 -11.84 15.78 12.93
C LEU A 285 -10.89 16.68 12.16
N PHE A 286 -10.69 17.90 12.64
CA PHE A 286 -9.83 18.88 12.00
C PHE A 286 -8.70 19.26 12.94
N GLY A 287 -7.46 19.06 12.49
CA GLY A 287 -6.30 19.71 13.10
C GLY A 287 -6.54 21.21 13.21
N LEU A 288 -6.01 21.83 14.26
CA LEU A 288 -6.18 23.26 14.47
C LEU A 288 -5.16 24.06 13.67
N ASP A 289 -3.89 23.97 14.09
CA ASP A 289 -2.78 24.65 13.47
C ASP A 289 -2.56 24.12 12.04
N GLY A 290 -2.41 25.01 11.06
CA GLY A 290 -2.12 24.64 9.67
C GLY A 290 -3.29 24.05 8.86
N VAL A 291 -4.32 23.52 9.54
CA VAL A 291 -5.56 23.04 8.89
C VAL A 291 -6.67 24.09 8.98
N LEU A 292 -7.04 24.51 10.20
CA LEU A 292 -8.10 25.49 10.47
C LEU A 292 -7.56 26.92 10.57
N THR A 293 -6.41 27.10 11.22
CA THR A 293 -5.87 28.42 11.58
C THR A 293 -4.46 28.68 11.04
N GLN A 294 -4.17 29.94 10.75
CA GLN A 294 -2.88 30.42 10.24
C GLN A 294 -1.98 30.89 11.40
N THR A 295 -1.52 29.96 12.24
CA THR A 295 -0.83 30.27 13.51
C THR A 295 0.69 30.25 13.44
N ALA A 296 1.29 29.84 12.31
CA ALA A 296 2.74 29.70 12.18
C ALA A 296 3.50 31.00 12.52
N SER A 297 2.99 32.16 12.08
CA SER A 297 3.62 33.46 12.36
C SER A 297 3.54 33.85 13.86
N LEU A 298 2.47 33.47 14.55
CA LEU A 298 2.30 33.68 16.00
C LEU A 298 3.24 32.76 16.79
N HIS A 299 3.34 31.49 16.40
CA HIS A 299 4.25 30.53 17.01
C HIS A 299 5.71 30.96 16.83
N ALA A 300 6.10 31.40 15.63
CA ALA A 300 7.44 31.91 15.36
C ALA A 300 7.78 33.13 16.23
N ARG A 301 6.82 34.06 16.40
CA ARG A 301 7.02 35.23 17.27
C ARG A 301 7.13 34.86 18.75
N ALA A 302 6.30 33.93 19.24
CA ALA A 302 6.38 33.46 20.63
C ALA A 302 7.75 32.81 20.92
N TRP A 303 8.23 31.94 20.03
CA TRP A 303 9.57 31.35 20.14
C TRP A 303 10.66 32.40 20.07
N LYS A 304 10.58 33.34 19.12
CA LYS A 304 11.55 34.44 19.04
C LYS A 304 11.62 35.25 20.32
N GLN A 305 10.48 35.64 20.88
CA GLN A 305 10.43 36.41 22.13
C GLN A 305 11.09 35.65 23.29
N LEU A 306 10.77 34.36 23.45
CA LEU A 306 11.36 33.50 24.46
C LEU A 306 12.87 33.34 24.27
N CYS A 307 13.29 32.90 23.08
CA CYS A 307 14.68 32.59 22.77
C CYS A 307 15.54 33.85 22.86
N ASP A 308 15.09 34.99 22.32
CA ASP A 308 15.82 36.26 22.44
C ASP A 308 15.92 36.72 23.90
N TYR A 309 14.87 36.54 24.70
CA TYR A 309 14.92 36.84 26.14
C TYR A 309 16.00 36.02 26.84
N TYR A 310 16.00 34.70 26.66
CA TYR A 310 17.00 33.82 27.27
C TYR A 310 18.41 34.11 26.76
N LEU A 311 18.59 34.24 25.44
CA LEU A 311 19.89 34.50 24.81
C LEU A 311 20.49 35.86 25.24
N ARG A 312 19.66 36.89 25.45
CA ARG A 312 20.14 38.18 26.00
C ARG A 312 20.65 38.04 27.42
N GLN A 313 19.97 37.27 28.27
CA GLN A 313 20.43 37.04 29.64
C GLN A 313 21.75 36.28 29.65
N ARG A 314 21.86 35.23 28.85
CA ARG A 314 23.09 34.46 28.71
C ARG A 314 24.25 35.31 28.17
N ALA A 315 24.03 36.14 27.16
CA ALA A 315 25.06 37.03 26.63
C ALA A 315 25.61 37.98 27.71
N ARG A 316 24.73 38.50 28.57
CA ARG A 316 25.12 39.36 29.71
C ARG A 316 25.92 38.60 30.77
N SER A 317 25.56 37.36 31.10
CA SER A 317 26.24 36.58 32.14
C SER A 317 27.56 35.93 31.68
N SER A 318 27.67 35.55 30.40
CA SER A 318 28.80 34.79 29.86
C SER A 318 29.81 35.62 29.05
N ARG A 319 29.56 36.92 28.82
CA ARG A 319 30.34 37.81 27.93
C ARG A 319 30.46 37.31 26.48
N GLN A 320 29.59 36.40 26.05
CA GLN A 320 29.47 35.97 24.65
C GLN A 320 28.60 36.96 23.84
N PRO A 321 28.78 37.07 22.51
CA PRO A 321 27.95 37.92 21.69
C PRO A 321 26.49 37.44 21.68
N PHE A 322 25.54 38.39 21.72
CA PHE A 322 24.12 38.09 21.53
C PHE A 322 23.85 37.84 20.05
N ILE A 323 23.53 36.59 19.71
CA ILE A 323 23.07 36.19 18.38
C ILE A 323 21.56 35.94 18.46
N PRO A 324 20.70 36.80 17.88
CA PRO A 324 19.25 36.66 18.01
C PRO A 324 18.73 35.37 17.36
N PHE A 325 17.53 34.98 17.77
CA PHE A 325 16.72 33.99 17.08
C PHE A 325 16.27 34.54 15.73
N ASP A 326 16.58 33.84 14.65
CA ASP A 326 16.11 34.18 13.30
C ASP A 326 14.67 33.69 13.12
N LEU A 327 13.74 34.65 12.97
CA LEU A 327 12.30 34.35 12.93
C LEU A 327 11.93 33.36 11.83
N VAL A 328 12.65 33.35 10.71
CA VAL A 328 12.32 32.50 9.55
C VAL A 328 13.19 31.25 9.57
N ARG A 329 14.51 31.40 9.66
CA ARG A 329 15.47 30.28 9.54
C ARG A 329 15.44 29.36 10.75
N ASP A 330 15.48 29.92 11.97
CA ASP A 330 15.49 29.08 13.18
C ASP A 330 14.12 28.44 13.40
N TYR A 331 13.03 29.17 13.16
CA TYR A 331 11.68 28.61 13.28
C TYR A 331 11.46 27.45 12.30
N SER A 332 11.69 27.68 11.00
CA SER A 332 11.50 26.64 9.98
C SER A 332 12.37 25.41 10.19
N ARG A 333 13.59 25.60 10.72
CA ARG A 333 14.53 24.49 10.94
C ARG A 333 14.23 23.66 12.18
N TYR A 334 13.87 24.31 13.28
CA TYR A 334 13.83 23.66 14.60
C TYR A 334 12.41 23.46 15.13
N PHE A 335 11.43 24.28 14.74
CA PHE A 335 10.11 24.28 15.39
C PHE A 335 8.95 23.97 14.45
N ASP A 336 9.05 24.36 13.18
CA ASP A 336 7.97 24.19 12.22
C ASP A 336 7.67 22.71 11.95
N GLY A 337 6.43 22.29 12.23
CA GLY A 337 5.99 20.90 12.11
C GLY A 337 6.61 19.92 13.12
N LYS A 338 7.28 20.40 14.19
CA LYS A 338 7.98 19.55 15.17
C LYS A 338 7.37 19.67 16.58
N PRO A 339 7.47 18.61 17.41
CA PRO A 339 7.10 18.69 18.82
C PRO A 339 7.86 19.83 19.53
N PRO A 340 7.19 20.70 20.30
CA PRO A 340 7.79 21.90 20.91
C PRO A 340 9.07 21.64 21.73
N LEU A 341 9.08 20.57 22.54
CA LEU A 341 10.23 20.21 23.36
C LEU A 341 11.41 19.72 22.51
N GLU A 342 11.15 18.85 21.54
CA GLU A 342 12.17 18.36 20.61
C GLU A 342 12.79 19.53 19.82
N GLY A 343 11.95 20.45 19.34
CA GLY A 343 12.42 21.63 18.64
C GLY A 343 13.27 22.55 19.51
N LEU A 344 12.89 22.72 20.78
CA LEU A 344 13.67 23.49 21.74
C LEU A 344 15.01 22.83 22.04
N HIS A 345 15.07 21.51 22.24
CA HIS A 345 16.34 20.78 22.39
C HIS A 345 17.23 20.97 21.16
N ALA A 346 16.71 20.71 19.96
CA ALA A 346 17.49 20.83 18.73
C ALA A 346 18.02 22.26 18.52
N PHE A 347 17.25 23.29 18.88
CA PHE A 347 17.70 24.67 18.84
C PHE A 347 18.81 24.96 19.86
N LEU A 348 18.65 24.50 21.11
CA LEU A 348 19.64 24.69 22.17
C LEU A 348 20.96 23.97 21.83
N ASP A 349 20.89 22.73 21.36
CA ASP A 349 22.05 21.94 20.93
C ASP A 349 22.80 22.63 19.79
N ALA A 350 22.08 23.10 18.76
CA ALA A 350 22.67 23.83 17.64
C ALA A 350 23.35 25.14 18.06
N ARG A 351 22.99 25.68 19.23
CA ARG A 351 23.59 26.88 19.82
C ARG A 351 24.64 26.55 20.90
N GLY A 352 24.95 25.27 21.14
CA GLY A 352 25.88 24.84 22.18
C GLY A 352 25.41 25.23 23.58
N ILE A 353 24.11 25.01 23.85
CA ILE A 353 23.45 25.40 25.10
C ILE A 353 22.98 24.17 25.84
N GLU A 354 23.69 23.84 26.91
CA GLU A 354 23.26 22.80 27.84
C GLU A 354 22.44 23.43 28.98
N LEU A 355 21.25 22.89 29.21
CA LEU A 355 20.34 23.28 30.28
C LEU A 355 19.86 22.04 31.03
N LEU A 356 19.49 22.23 32.29
CA LEU A 356 18.75 21.19 33.01
C LEU A 356 17.38 21.00 32.36
N GLU A 357 16.89 19.77 32.28
CA GLU A 357 15.57 19.45 31.72
C GLU A 357 14.44 20.26 32.33
N SER A 358 14.46 20.46 33.66
CA SER A 358 13.49 21.30 34.35
C SER A 358 13.43 22.74 33.81
N THR A 359 14.56 23.27 33.34
CA THR A 359 14.64 24.60 32.72
C THR A 359 14.10 24.58 31.30
N VAL A 360 14.37 23.53 30.52
CA VAL A 360 13.82 23.37 29.16
C VAL A 360 12.30 23.31 29.21
N HIS A 361 11.75 22.51 30.14
CA HIS A 361 10.31 22.45 30.38
C HIS A 361 9.74 23.81 30.80
N ALA A 362 10.37 24.53 31.73
CA ALA A 362 9.92 25.86 32.14
C ALA A 362 9.96 26.89 30.98
N LEU A 363 10.96 26.83 30.11
CA LEU A 363 11.03 27.67 28.90
C LEU A 363 9.91 27.34 27.92
N ASN A 364 9.64 26.05 27.69
CA ASN A 364 8.52 25.61 26.85
C ASN A 364 7.17 26.06 27.44
N ASP A 365 7.02 26.01 28.76
CA ASP A 365 5.81 26.53 29.42
C ASP A 365 5.66 28.04 29.23
N ARG A 366 6.75 28.79 29.42
CA ARG A 366 6.77 30.24 29.18
C ARG A 366 6.47 30.60 27.72
N LYS A 367 6.87 29.77 26.74
CA LYS A 367 6.47 29.94 25.34
C LYS A 367 4.96 29.91 25.17
N GLY A 368 4.28 28.98 25.85
CA GLY A 368 2.82 28.88 25.81
C GLY A 368 2.16 30.14 26.38
N GLU A 369 2.67 30.67 27.48
CA GLU A 369 2.19 31.94 28.05
C GLU A 369 2.35 33.11 27.07
N LEU A 370 3.51 33.24 26.42
CA LEU A 370 3.76 34.27 25.40
C LEU A 370 2.84 34.11 24.18
N LEU A 371 2.53 32.88 23.78
CA LEU A 371 1.55 32.63 22.73
C LEU A 371 0.16 33.15 23.13
N VAL A 372 -0.30 32.85 24.35
CA VAL A 372 -1.59 33.36 24.87
C VAL A 372 -1.61 34.88 24.94
N GLU A 373 -0.51 35.53 25.35
CA GLU A 373 -0.38 36.99 25.33
C GLU A 373 -0.54 37.56 23.92
N LEU A 374 0.09 36.94 22.91
CA LEU A 374 -0.04 37.33 21.50
C LEU A 374 -1.48 37.12 20.97
N LEU A 375 -2.13 36.01 21.35
CA LEU A 375 -3.50 35.70 20.94
C LEU A 375 -4.55 36.67 21.47
N ARG A 376 -4.27 37.37 22.59
CA ARG A 376 -5.14 38.42 23.13
C ARG A 376 -4.98 39.75 22.39
N GLN A 377 -3.87 39.96 21.69
CA GLN A 377 -3.54 41.21 21.01
C GLN A 377 -3.98 41.19 19.55
N GLU A 378 -3.92 40.02 18.90
CA GLU A 378 -4.18 39.86 17.48
C GLU A 378 -5.16 38.72 17.24
N ARG A 379 -6.10 38.95 16.30
CA ARG A 379 -7.07 37.93 15.89
C ARG A 379 -6.38 36.90 15.02
N VAL A 380 -6.60 35.61 15.30
CA VAL A 380 -6.07 34.51 14.47
C VAL A 380 -6.85 34.45 13.16
N GLU A 381 -6.12 34.47 12.04
CA GLU A 381 -6.70 34.24 10.72
C GLU A 381 -7.01 32.75 10.52
N THR A 382 -8.09 32.48 9.80
CA THR A 382 -8.50 31.12 9.44
C THR A 382 -8.18 30.84 7.97
N TYR A 383 -8.12 29.57 7.61
CA TYR A 383 -8.19 29.18 6.21
C TYR A 383 -9.66 29.13 5.77
N GLU A 384 -10.08 30.13 4.98
CA GLU A 384 -11.49 30.30 4.57
C GLU A 384 -12.06 29.04 3.90
N GLY A 385 -11.30 28.39 3.03
CA GLY A 385 -11.74 27.16 2.38
C GLY A 385 -11.94 25.98 3.34
N THR A 386 -11.09 25.85 4.37
CA THR A 386 -11.33 24.85 5.43
C THR A 386 -12.61 25.19 6.21
N VAL A 387 -12.82 26.46 6.58
CA VAL A 387 -14.02 26.89 7.31
C VAL A 387 -15.29 26.59 6.52
N ARG A 388 -15.30 26.90 5.22
CA ARG A 388 -16.40 26.54 4.30
C ARG A 388 -16.65 25.04 4.27
N TYR A 389 -15.58 24.25 4.22
CA TYR A 389 -15.69 22.80 4.24
C TYR A 389 -16.31 22.27 5.55
N VAL A 390 -15.88 22.80 6.71
CA VAL A 390 -16.47 22.45 8.01
C VAL A 390 -17.97 22.76 8.03
N GLN A 391 -18.37 23.94 7.53
CA GLN A 391 -19.78 24.33 7.44
C GLN A 391 -20.59 23.38 6.55
N ALA A 392 -20.04 23.01 5.38
CA ALA A 392 -20.68 22.05 4.48
C ALA A 392 -20.79 20.65 5.13
N ALA A 393 -19.76 20.19 5.84
CA ALA A 393 -19.79 18.93 6.58
C ALA A 393 -20.92 18.91 7.62
N ARG A 394 -21.07 19.99 8.39
CA ARG A 394 -22.17 20.16 9.35
C ARG A 394 -23.54 20.21 8.68
N ALA A 395 -23.67 20.94 7.57
CA ALA A 395 -24.91 21.04 6.81
C ALA A 395 -25.36 19.67 6.26
N ALA A 396 -24.42 18.77 5.99
CA ALA A 396 -24.70 17.39 5.61
C ALA A 396 -24.99 16.45 6.79
N GLY A 397 -25.01 16.97 8.03
CA GLY A 397 -25.30 16.20 9.24
C GLY A 397 -24.11 15.46 9.85
N LEU A 398 -22.87 15.74 9.40
CA LEU A 398 -21.68 15.17 10.03
C LEU A 398 -21.34 15.90 11.32
N ARG A 399 -20.93 15.13 12.33
CA ARG A 399 -20.38 15.69 13.56
C ARG A 399 -18.94 16.15 13.34
N THR A 400 -18.55 17.22 14.00
CA THR A 400 -17.28 17.92 13.75
C THR A 400 -16.51 18.17 15.03
N ALA A 401 -15.19 17.91 15.00
CA ALA A 401 -14.30 18.22 16.11
C ALA A 401 -13.09 19.02 15.65
N ALA A 402 -12.63 19.92 16.51
CA ALA A 402 -11.33 20.54 16.40
C ALA A 402 -10.36 19.87 17.38
N VAL A 403 -9.18 19.52 16.91
CA VAL A 403 -8.14 18.86 17.71
C VAL A 403 -6.84 19.65 17.66
N SER A 404 -6.21 19.83 18.82
CA SER A 404 -4.88 20.44 18.91
C SER A 404 -4.00 19.65 19.87
N ALA A 405 -2.76 19.37 19.44
CA ALA A 405 -1.73 18.84 20.34
C ALA A 405 -1.23 19.90 21.36
N SER A 406 -1.60 21.17 21.16
CA SER A 406 -1.34 22.25 22.10
C SER A 406 -2.41 22.29 23.20
N ARG A 407 -2.06 22.87 24.35
CA ARG A 407 -3.01 23.16 25.44
C ARG A 407 -3.82 24.45 25.25
N HIS A 408 -3.68 25.09 24.10
CA HIS A 408 -4.24 26.41 23.79
C HIS A 408 -5.26 26.38 22.64
N GLY A 409 -5.79 25.21 22.31
CA GLY A 409 -6.67 25.06 21.15
C GLY A 409 -8.00 25.78 21.35
N ALA A 410 -8.54 25.76 22.56
CA ALA A 410 -9.73 26.53 22.92
C ALA A 410 -9.57 28.05 22.68
N GLU A 411 -8.47 28.65 23.15
CA GLU A 411 -8.21 30.08 22.95
C GLU A 411 -7.96 30.43 21.48
N LEU A 412 -7.30 29.55 20.73
CA LEU A 412 -7.07 29.69 19.29
C LEU A 412 -8.39 29.70 18.51
N LEU A 413 -9.30 28.77 18.81
CA LEU A 413 -10.64 28.73 18.21
C LEU A 413 -11.45 29.97 18.55
N GLN A 414 -11.36 30.44 19.81
CA GLN A 414 -12.06 31.64 20.26
C GLN A 414 -11.54 32.89 19.55
N SER A 415 -10.22 33.05 19.42
CA SER A 415 -9.60 34.17 18.70
C SER A 415 -9.95 34.12 17.20
N ALA A 416 -9.95 32.93 16.59
CA ALA A 416 -10.39 32.74 15.21
C ALA A 416 -11.88 33.09 15.01
N GLY A 417 -12.71 32.96 16.05
CA GLY A 417 -14.14 33.22 16.00
C GLY A 417 -14.92 32.09 15.31
N ILE A 418 -14.42 30.85 15.40
CA ILE A 418 -15.06 29.64 14.87
C ILE A 418 -15.34 28.54 15.92
N PRO A 419 -15.49 28.83 17.24
CA PRO A 419 -15.69 27.76 18.22
C PRO A 419 -16.99 26.99 17.96
N ASP A 420 -18.05 27.67 17.50
CA ASP A 420 -19.39 27.12 17.32
C ASP A 420 -19.53 26.19 16.10
N LEU A 421 -18.46 26.03 15.32
CA LEU A 421 -18.40 25.07 14.22
C LEU A 421 -18.06 23.64 14.69
N PHE A 422 -17.85 23.40 15.98
CA PHE A 422 -17.40 22.10 16.47
C PHE A 422 -18.24 21.60 17.64
N ASP A 423 -18.66 20.34 17.54
CA ASP A 423 -19.42 19.63 18.57
C ASP A 423 -18.51 19.12 19.70
N ALA A 424 -17.22 18.90 19.39
CA ALA A 424 -16.19 18.60 20.37
C ALA A 424 -14.90 19.40 20.10
N ARG A 425 -14.19 19.77 21.15
CA ARG A 425 -12.92 20.52 21.09
C ARG A 425 -11.96 19.85 22.06
N LEU A 426 -10.83 19.33 21.57
CA LEU A 426 -9.88 18.57 22.37
C LEU A 426 -8.48 19.13 22.25
N ASP A 427 -7.85 19.30 23.41
CA ASP A 427 -6.52 19.90 23.58
C ASP A 427 -5.61 18.96 24.39
N ALA A 428 -4.30 19.26 24.37
CA ALA A 428 -3.31 18.83 25.37
C ALA A 428 -3.03 17.31 25.51
N THR A 429 -3.42 16.49 24.54
CA THR A 429 -2.97 15.08 24.42
C THR A 429 -2.21 14.90 23.11
N GLN A 430 -1.18 14.05 23.09
CA GLN A 430 -0.50 13.77 21.83
C GLN A 430 -1.33 12.80 20.98
N PRO A 431 -1.26 12.91 19.64
CA PRO A 431 -1.65 11.82 18.76
C PRO A 431 -0.89 10.52 19.09
N PRO A 432 -1.51 9.33 18.98
CA PRO A 432 -2.86 9.06 18.46
C PRO A 432 -4.03 9.25 19.44
N GLU A 433 -3.78 9.31 20.75
CA GLU A 433 -4.82 9.31 21.78
C GLU A 433 -5.78 10.50 21.64
N LEU A 434 -5.25 11.66 21.24
CA LEU A 434 -6.03 12.86 20.92
C LEU A 434 -7.13 12.58 19.88
N TYR A 435 -6.76 11.94 18.77
CA TYR A 435 -7.69 11.67 17.66
C TYR A 435 -8.74 10.65 18.07
N LEU A 436 -8.33 9.58 18.78
CA LEU A 436 -9.24 8.56 19.29
C LEU A 436 -10.21 9.11 20.34
N ALA A 437 -9.76 10.03 21.19
CA ALA A 437 -10.63 10.72 22.14
C ALA A 437 -11.64 11.62 21.41
N ALA A 438 -11.21 12.32 20.36
CA ALA A 438 -12.08 13.18 19.57
C ALA A 438 -13.16 12.38 18.82
N ALA A 439 -12.79 11.27 18.17
CA ALA A 439 -13.76 10.40 17.51
C ALA A 439 -14.82 9.87 18.50
N ARG A 440 -14.38 9.42 19.68
CA ARG A 440 -15.29 8.99 20.76
C ARG A 440 -16.19 10.11 21.27
N ALA A 441 -15.68 11.33 21.42
CA ALA A 441 -16.48 12.49 21.81
C ALA A 441 -17.58 12.81 20.76
N LEU A 442 -17.29 12.54 19.49
CA LEU A 442 -18.26 12.61 18.40
C LEU A 442 -19.09 11.33 18.25
N GLY A 443 -19.00 10.36 19.17
CA GLY A 443 -19.75 9.09 19.13
C GLY A 443 -19.57 8.32 17.82
N ALA A 444 -18.34 8.33 17.27
CA ALA A 444 -17.95 7.60 16.07
C ALA A 444 -16.69 6.77 16.35
N ASP A 445 -16.56 5.64 15.68
CA ASP A 445 -15.31 4.87 15.68
C ASP A 445 -14.30 5.47 14.68
N ALA A 446 -13.01 5.16 14.84
CA ALA A 446 -11.96 5.66 13.94
C ALA A 446 -12.22 5.30 12.46
N GLU A 447 -12.87 4.16 12.20
CA GLU A 447 -13.25 3.74 10.85
C GLU A 447 -14.40 4.55 10.24
N GLU A 448 -15.20 5.23 11.06
CA GLU A 448 -16.32 6.08 10.63
C GLU A 448 -15.96 7.57 10.64
N ALA A 449 -14.74 7.91 11.09
CA ALA A 449 -14.26 9.27 11.24
C ALA A 449 -13.24 9.62 10.15
N VAL A 450 -13.30 10.86 9.68
CA VAL A 450 -12.33 11.42 8.73
C VAL A 450 -11.45 12.43 9.45
N LEU A 451 -10.13 12.28 9.37
CA LEU A 451 -9.18 13.25 9.95
C LEU A 451 -8.60 14.16 8.87
N PHE A 452 -8.53 15.46 9.14
CA PHE A 452 -7.81 16.46 8.37
C PHE A 452 -6.57 16.92 9.13
N GLU A 453 -5.39 16.73 8.56
CA GLU A 453 -4.10 16.94 9.25
C GLU A 453 -3.05 17.48 8.28
N ASP A 454 -2.22 18.44 8.70
CA ASP A 454 -1.21 19.08 7.86
C ASP A 454 0.21 18.59 8.14
N THR A 455 0.41 17.81 9.21
CA THR A 455 1.72 17.27 9.61
C THR A 455 1.91 15.80 9.22
N PRO A 456 3.10 15.39 8.75
CA PRO A 456 3.39 13.97 8.48
C PRO A 456 3.26 13.06 9.70
N ASP A 457 3.65 13.54 10.88
CA ASP A 457 3.55 12.80 12.14
C ASP A 457 2.10 12.62 12.57
N GLY A 458 1.27 13.66 12.44
CA GLY A 458 -0.17 13.55 12.69
C GLY A 458 -0.85 12.58 11.73
N VAL A 459 -0.52 12.63 10.44
CA VAL A 459 -1.03 11.67 9.44
C VAL A 459 -0.62 10.24 9.80
N ALA A 460 0.66 10.01 10.16
CA ALA A 460 1.13 8.70 10.57
C ALA A 460 0.45 8.20 11.86
N ALA A 461 0.25 9.07 12.85
CA ALA A 461 -0.43 8.72 14.10
C ALA A 461 -1.90 8.36 13.86
N ALA A 462 -2.60 9.08 12.97
CA ALA A 462 -3.97 8.75 12.58
C ALA A 462 -4.08 7.38 11.92
N ARG A 463 -3.09 7.03 11.09
CA ARG A 463 -3.03 5.70 10.45
C ARG A 463 -2.72 4.59 11.42
N ALA A 464 -1.81 4.83 12.37
CA ALA A 464 -1.56 3.90 13.46
C ALA A 464 -2.81 3.70 14.35
N ALA A 465 -3.67 4.72 14.45
CA ALA A 465 -4.97 4.66 15.13
C ALA A 465 -6.11 4.08 14.28
N HIS A 466 -5.80 3.50 13.11
CA HIS A 466 -6.77 2.86 12.21
C HIS A 466 -7.90 3.77 11.71
N PHE A 467 -7.64 5.08 11.54
CA PHE A 467 -8.57 5.95 10.83
C PHE A 467 -8.70 5.49 9.37
N ALA A 468 -9.94 5.18 8.97
CA ALA A 468 -10.21 4.66 7.63
C ALA A 468 -9.95 5.71 6.54
N TYR A 469 -10.11 7.00 6.86
CA TYR A 469 -9.85 8.09 5.92
C TYR A 469 -9.09 9.26 6.56
N VAL A 470 -7.91 9.58 6.03
CA VAL A 470 -7.04 10.67 6.47
C VAL A 470 -6.76 11.59 5.27
N ILE A 471 -7.16 12.85 5.39
CA ILE A 471 -6.95 13.91 4.41
C ILE A 471 -5.76 14.76 4.86
N GLY A 472 -4.67 14.69 4.10
CA GLY A 472 -3.53 15.57 4.26
C GLY A 472 -3.84 16.97 3.73
N VAL A 473 -3.63 18.01 4.53
CA VAL A 473 -3.79 19.42 4.11
C VAL A 473 -2.41 20.02 3.86
N ASP A 474 -2.04 20.18 2.60
CA ASP A 474 -0.73 20.68 2.21
C ASP A 474 -0.70 22.22 2.12
N ARG A 475 -0.25 22.88 3.19
CA ARG A 475 -0.05 24.33 3.21
C ARG A 475 1.35 24.79 2.80
N VAL A 476 2.31 23.87 2.76
CA VAL A 476 3.74 24.19 2.63
C VAL A 476 4.37 23.65 1.34
N GLY A 477 3.56 23.07 0.45
CA GLY A 477 3.98 22.57 -0.86
C GLY A 477 4.76 21.25 -0.79
N ARG A 478 4.44 20.39 0.19
CA ARG A 478 5.10 19.09 0.41
C ARG A 478 4.12 17.92 0.35
N PRO A 479 3.33 17.77 -0.73
CA PRO A 479 2.25 16.80 -0.75
C PRO A 479 2.77 15.35 -0.86
N ALA A 480 4.02 15.16 -1.29
CA ALA A 480 4.66 13.85 -1.31
C ALA A 480 4.97 13.32 0.09
N GLU A 481 5.23 14.21 1.05
CA GLU A 481 5.56 13.86 2.43
C GLU A 481 4.33 13.31 3.15
N LEU A 482 3.20 14.03 3.09
CA LEU A 482 1.92 13.56 3.63
C LEU A 482 1.46 12.23 3.02
N ARG A 483 1.66 12.02 1.70
CA ARG A 483 1.35 10.74 1.04
C ARG A 483 2.25 9.59 1.50
N ARG A 484 3.55 9.84 1.75
CA ARG A 484 4.48 8.82 2.26
C ARG A 484 4.06 8.33 3.65
N HIS A 485 3.48 9.21 4.45
CA HIS A 485 2.92 8.89 5.76
C HIS A 485 1.49 8.32 5.66
N SER A 486 1.07 7.95 4.46
CA SER A 486 -0.19 7.27 4.15
C SER A 486 -1.45 8.13 4.23
N ALA A 487 -1.41 9.44 3.96
CA ALA A 487 -2.67 10.18 3.71
C ALA A 487 -3.42 9.58 2.49
N ASP A 488 -4.74 9.36 2.59
CA ASP A 488 -5.57 8.84 1.48
C ASP A 488 -5.69 9.84 0.34
N LEU A 489 -5.82 11.11 0.73
CA LEU A 489 -5.96 12.23 -0.18
C LEU A 489 -5.13 13.38 0.38
N VAL A 490 -4.48 14.12 -0.51
CA VAL A 490 -3.77 15.34 -0.13
C VAL A 490 -4.32 16.48 -0.96
N VAL A 491 -4.79 17.52 -0.27
CA VAL A 491 -5.37 18.72 -0.86
C VAL A 491 -4.65 19.96 -0.34
N ALA A 492 -4.52 20.99 -1.17
CA ALA A 492 -4.02 22.28 -0.71
C ALA A 492 -5.08 23.04 0.11
N ASP A 493 -6.35 22.81 -0.20
CA ASP A 493 -7.50 23.40 0.48
C ASP A 493 -8.66 22.38 0.51
N PRO A 494 -9.23 22.03 1.68
CA PRO A 494 -10.38 21.14 1.79
C PRO A 494 -11.60 21.56 0.94
N ALA A 495 -11.80 22.85 0.66
CA ALA A 495 -12.94 23.32 -0.16
C ALA A 495 -12.98 22.70 -1.56
N VAL A 496 -11.84 22.26 -2.12
CA VAL A 496 -11.79 21.60 -3.43
C VAL A 496 -12.56 20.27 -3.48
N LEU A 497 -12.92 19.73 -2.32
CA LEU A 497 -13.70 18.50 -2.20
C LEU A 497 -15.22 18.72 -2.37
N LEU A 498 -15.70 19.96 -2.30
CA LEU A 498 -17.13 20.30 -2.30
C LEU A 498 -17.82 20.21 -3.69
N GLY A 499 -17.12 19.81 -4.75
CA GLY A 499 -17.66 19.88 -6.12
C GLY A 499 -17.80 21.33 -6.62
N GLN A 500 -18.03 21.54 -7.92
CA GLN A 500 -18.06 22.88 -8.54
C GLN A 500 -19.44 23.56 -8.54
N ASP A 501 -20.43 23.07 -7.79
CA ASP A 501 -21.83 23.54 -7.90
C ASP A 501 -22.19 24.75 -7.00
N GLU A 502 -21.22 25.49 -6.45
CA GLU A 502 -21.48 26.73 -5.68
C GLU A 502 -21.00 28.00 -6.41
N ALA A 503 -21.25 28.07 -7.72
CA ALA A 503 -21.15 29.31 -8.49
C ALA A 503 -22.47 29.56 -9.25
N THR A 504 -23.55 29.83 -8.51
CA THR A 504 -24.74 30.54 -9.03
C THR A 504 -25.46 31.24 -7.90
#